data_AF-A0A7Z0I269-F1
#
_entry.id   AF-A0A7Z0I269-F1
#
_cell.length_a   1.000
_cell.length_b   1.000
_cell.length_c   1.000
_cell.angle_alpha   90.00
_cell.angle_beta   90.00
_cell.angle_gamma   90.00
#
_symmetry.space_group_name_H-M   'P 1'
#
loop_
_entity.id
_entity.type
_entity.pdbx_description
1 polymer ?
#
loop_
_entity_poly.entity_id
_entity_poly.type
_entity_poly.pdbx_seq_one_letter_code
_entity_poly.pdbx_strand_id
1 'polypeptide(L)' 'MAIDWNAVISAADKAAARAMRGRKTERAQARNYLAETDWYVIRAADTGEPMPAPVRARRIAARQMLSGDRPPQD' A
#
# COMPACT_ATOMS: atom_id res chain seq x y z
N MET A 1 -44.22 -4.17 -13.44
CA MET A 1 -43.05 -4.72 -12.72
C MET A 1 -41.93 -3.71 -12.87
N ALA A 2 -41.57 -3.00 -11.79
CA ALA A 2 -40.49 -2.01 -11.83
C ALA A 2 -39.16 -2.73 -11.60
N ILE A 3 -38.18 -2.52 -12.48
CA ILE A 3 -36.82 -3.02 -12.27
C ILE A 3 -36.20 -2.15 -11.17
N ASP A 4 -35.83 -2.79 -10.05
CA ASP A 4 -35.06 -2.11 -9.01
C ASP A 4 -33.60 -2.01 -9.44
N TRP A 5 -33.22 -0.83 -9.94
CA TRP A 5 -31.86 -0.51 -10.35
C TRP A 5 -30.87 -0.47 -9.18
N ASN A 6 -31.31 -0.39 -7.91
CA ASN A 6 -30.40 -0.51 -6.76
C ASN A 6 -29.98 -1.96 -6.50
N ALA A 7 -30.79 -2.94 -6.90
CA ALA A 7 -30.43 -4.36 -6.87
C ALA A 7 -29.41 -4.74 -7.96
N VAL A 8 -29.27 -3.91 -9.01
CA VAL A 8 -28.38 -4.14 -10.17
C VAL A 8 -26.89 -3.87 -9.85
N ILE A 9 -26.57 -3.06 -8.82
CA ILE A 9 -25.21 -3.06 -8.26
C ILE A 9 -25.03 -4.37 -7.52
N SER A 10 -24.48 -5.35 -8.22
CA SER A 10 -24.35 -6.71 -7.76
C SER A 10 -23.49 -6.77 -6.48
N ALA A 11 -23.63 -7.84 -5.71
CA ALA A 11 -22.73 -8.11 -4.59
C ALA A 11 -21.25 -8.10 -5.02
N ALA A 12 -20.97 -8.50 -6.28
CA ALA A 12 -19.64 -8.47 -6.86
C ALA A 12 -19.12 -7.03 -7.05
N ASP A 13 -19.96 -6.09 -7.49
CA ASP A 13 -19.57 -4.68 -7.65
C ASP A 13 -19.26 -4.02 -6.30
N LYS A 14 -20.05 -4.33 -5.26
CA LYS A 14 -19.79 -3.86 -3.89
C LYS A 14 -18.50 -4.44 -3.33
N ALA A 15 -18.22 -5.72 -3.61
CA ALA A 15 -16.96 -6.37 -3.22
C ALA A 15 -15.75 -5.75 -3.94
N ALA A 16 -15.85 -5.50 -5.24
CA ALA A 16 -14.81 -4.84 -6.04
C ALA A 16 -14.53 -3.41 -5.53
N ALA A 17 -15.58 -2.63 -5.24
CA ALA A 17 -15.45 -1.29 -4.67
C ALA A 17 -14.78 -1.31 -3.28
N ARG A 18 -15.13 -2.29 -2.43
CA ARG A 18 -14.48 -2.48 -1.12
C ARG A 18 -12.99 -2.84 -1.28
N ALA A 19 -12.66 -3.78 -2.17
CA ALA A 19 -11.29 -4.17 -2.45
C ALA A 19 -10.46 -2.99 -2.98
N MET A 20 -11.04 -2.17 -3.88
CA MET A 20 -10.38 -0.98 -4.41
C MET A 20 -10.10 0.07 -3.33
N ARG A 21 -11.05 0.30 -2.42
CA ARG A 21 -10.85 1.17 -1.25
C ARG A 21 -9.74 0.66 -0.34
N GLY A 22 -9.73 -0.65 -0.03
CA GLY A 22 -8.66 -1.29 0.74
C GLY A 22 -7.27 -1.10 0.13
N ARG A 23 -7.14 -1.34 -1.19
CA ARG A 23 -5.89 -1.09 -1.93
C ARG A 23 -5.46 0.38 -1.88
N LYS A 24 -6.42 1.32 -1.96
CA LYS A 24 -6.11 2.76 -1.86
C LYS A 24 -5.59 3.12 -0.48
N THR A 25 -6.17 2.58 0.59
CA THR A 25 -5.71 2.81 1.97
C THR A 25 -4.34 2.20 2.23
N GLU A 26 -4.10 0.97 1.77
CA GLU A 26 -2.79 0.32 1.89
C GLU A 26 -1.69 1.13 1.19
N ARG A 27 -1.93 1.59 -0.05
CA ARG A 27 -0.99 2.43 -0.78
C ARG A 27 -0.76 3.79 -0.10
N ALA A 28 -1.78 4.37 0.54
CA ALA A 28 -1.60 5.60 1.31
C ALA A 28 -0.69 5.36 2.53
N GLN A 29 -0.92 4.28 3.28
CA GLN A 29 -0.08 3.90 4.42
C GLN A 29 1.37 3.63 4.00
N ALA A 30 1.59 2.96 2.86
CA ALA A 30 2.93 2.75 2.32
C ALA A 30 3.66 4.06 2.00
N ARG A 31 2.96 5.05 1.40
CA ARG A 31 3.55 6.37 1.14
C ARG A 31 3.90 7.09 2.44
N ASN A 32 2.99 7.10 3.41
CA ASN A 32 3.21 7.73 4.70
C ASN A 32 4.43 7.09 5.40
N TYR A 33 4.49 5.77 5.43
CA TYR A 33 5.63 5.06 6.02
C TYR A 33 6.96 5.42 5.33
N LEU A 34 6.98 5.51 3.99
CA LEU A 34 8.17 5.94 3.27
C LEU A 34 8.58 7.38 3.60
N ALA A 35 7.61 8.29 3.76
CA ALA A 35 7.88 9.66 4.15
C ALA A 35 8.39 9.77 5.59
N GLU A 36 7.72 9.10 6.54
CA GLU A 36 8.08 9.07 7.96
C GLU A 36 9.46 8.47 8.23
N THR A 37 9.92 7.57 7.36
CA THR A 37 11.22 6.89 7.48
C THR A 37 12.25 7.38 6.48
N ASP A 38 12.00 8.48 5.77
CA ASP A 38 12.90 8.96 4.73
C ASP A 38 14.22 9.52 5.31
N TRP A 39 14.14 10.09 6.51
CA TRP A 39 15.31 10.56 7.25
C TRP A 39 16.37 9.46 7.49
N TYR A 40 15.97 8.18 7.54
CA TYR A 40 16.94 7.08 7.64
C TYR A 40 17.79 6.91 6.38
N VAL A 41 17.24 7.25 5.20
CA VAL A 41 18.01 7.23 3.95
C VAL A 41 19.03 8.36 3.96
N ILE A 42 18.58 9.56 4.35
CA ILE A 42 19.44 10.74 4.44
C ILE A 42 20.55 10.49 5.45
N ARG A 43 20.22 10.04 6.67
CA ARG A 43 21.21 9.66 7.69
C ARG A 43 22.22 8.64 7.17
N ALA A 44 21.77 7.61 6.45
CA ALA A 44 22.68 6.60 5.91
C ALA A 44 23.62 7.17 4.84
N ALA A 45 23.14 8.11 4.02
CA ALA A 45 23.97 8.79 3.02
C ALA A 45 24.97 9.76 3.66
N ASP A 46 24.54 10.50 4.68
CA ASP A 46 25.35 11.54 5.32
C ASP A 46 26.39 10.95 6.30
N THR A 47 25.98 9.96 7.11
CA THR A 47 26.83 9.43 8.20
C THR A 47 27.43 8.06 7.87
N GLY A 48 27.00 7.42 6.79
CA GLY A 48 27.38 6.03 6.45
C GLY A 48 26.77 4.98 7.38
N GLU A 49 25.95 5.38 8.36
CA GLU A 49 25.34 4.46 9.32
C GLU A 49 24.22 3.68 8.63
N PRO A 50 24.25 2.34 8.63
CA PRO A 50 23.23 1.57 7.95
C PRO A 50 21.85 1.81 8.56
N MET A 51 20.85 1.88 7.69
CA MET A 51 19.46 1.86 8.11
C MET A 51 19.14 0.59 8.91
N PRO A 52 18.36 0.66 10.00
CA PRO A 52 17.94 -0.52 10.75
C PRO A 52 17.28 -1.55 9.84
N ALA A 53 17.71 -2.81 9.95
CA ALA A 53 17.19 -3.92 9.14
C ALA A 53 15.65 -3.99 9.05
N PRO A 54 14.87 -3.86 10.15
CA PRO A 54 13.41 -3.91 10.05
C PRO A 54 12.81 -2.73 9.27
N VAL A 55 13.43 -1.54 9.37
CA VAL A 55 13.00 -0.35 8.60
C VAL A 55 13.30 -0.55 7.13
N ARG A 56 14.50 -1.04 6.79
CA ARG A 56 14.90 -1.35 5.42
C ARG A 56 13.95 -2.35 4.76
N ALA A 57 13.64 -3.45 5.44
CA ALA A 57 12.72 -4.48 4.94
C ALA A 57 11.31 -3.90 4.68
N ARG A 58 10.76 -3.14 5.64
CA ARG A 58 9.44 -2.51 5.48
C ARG A 58 9.42 -1.45 4.38
N ARG A 59 10.51 -0.69 4.19
CA ARG A 59 10.61 0.27 3.07
C ARG A 59 10.64 -0.43 1.72
N ILE A 60 11.31 -1.57 1.60
CA ILE A 60 11.30 -2.41 0.38
C ILE A 60 9.87 -2.88 0.09
N ALA A 61 9.19 -3.47 1.09
CA ALA A 61 7.81 -3.92 0.94
C ALA A 61 6.84 -2.78 0.57
N ALA A 62 6.99 -1.61 1.20
CA ALA A 62 6.20 -0.43 0.86
C ALA A 62 6.41 0.03 -0.59
N ARG A 63 7.67 0.02 -1.08
CA ARG A 63 7.99 0.34 -2.48
C ARG A 63 7.40 -0.67 -3.45
N GLN A 64 7.53 -1.97 -3.16
CA GLN A 64 6.91 -3.04 -3.95
C GLN A 64 5.39 -2.85 -4.04
N MET A 65 4.72 -2.61 -2.91
CA MET A 65 3.28 -2.33 -2.87
C MET A 65 2.87 -1.11 -3.71
N LEU A 66 3.72 -0.09 -3.82
CA LEU A 66 3.46 1.09 -4.65
C LEU A 66 3.76 0.85 -6.13
N SER A 67 4.80 0.10 -6.47
CA SER A 67 5.14 -0.25 -7.85
C SER A 67 4.12 -1.19 -8.51
N GLY A 68 3.29 -1.88 -7.71
CA GLY A 68 2.38 -2.91 -8.20
C GLY A 68 3.03 -4.29 -8.29
N ASP A 69 4.33 -4.35 -8.06
CA ASP A 69 5.14 -5.58 -7.99
C ASP A 69 4.99 -6.22 -6.59
N ARG A 70 3.76 -6.63 -6.29
CA ARG A 70 3.42 -7.26 -5.00
C ARG A 70 4.15 -8.61 -4.94
N PRO A 71 5.01 -8.87 -3.93
CA PRO A 71 5.57 -10.20 -3.75
C PRO A 71 4.43 -11.21 -3.49
N PRO A 72 4.56 -12.47 -3.95
CA PRO A 72 3.57 -13.51 -3.70
C PRO A 72 3.28 -13.54 -2.19
N GLN A 73 2.01 -13.45 -1.83
CA GLN A 73 1.61 -13.71 -0.45
C GLN A 73 1.32 -15.20 -0.38
N ASP A 74 2.29 -15.95 0.15
CA ASP A 74 2.10 -17.33 0.59
C ASP A 74 1.19 -17.37 1.83
#